data_AF-A0A2X3FCV2-F1
#
_entry.id   AF-A0A2X3FCV2-F1
#
_cell.length_a   1.000
_cell.length_b   1.000
_cell.length_c   1.000
_cell.angle_alpha   90.00
_cell.angle_beta   90.00
_cell.angle_gamma   90.00
#
_symmetry.space_group_name_H-M   'P 1'
#
loop_
_entity.id
_entity.type
_entity.pdbx_description
1 polymer ?
#
loop_
_entity_poly.entity_id
_entity_poly.type
_entity_poly.pdbx_seq_one_letter_code
_entity_poly.pdbx_strand_id
1 'polypeptide(L)'
;MEIYEPFSEGQAKAQADRCLSCGNPYCEWKCPVHNYIPNWLKLANEGRIFEAAELSHQTNTLPEVCGRVCPQDRLCEGSCTLNDEFGAVTIGNIERYINDKAFEMGWRPDLSDVKPTGKTVAIIGAGRRASPAPTC
;
A
#
# COMPACT_ATOMS: atom_id res chain seq x y z
N MET A 1 -21.45 6.80 -1.35
CA MET A 1 -21.54 6.01 -0.11
C MET A 1 -20.46 4.95 -0.19
N GLU A 2 -19.39 5.09 0.59
CA GLU A 2 -18.37 4.04 0.70
C GLU A 2 -19.00 2.90 1.53
N ILE A 3 -19.02 1.68 0.98
CA ILE A 3 -19.72 0.54 1.60
C ILE A 3 -18.82 -0.27 2.56
N TYR A 4 -17.50 -0.02 2.53
CA TYR A 4 -16.51 -0.72 3.35
C TYR A 4 -15.98 0.20 4.43
N GLU A 5 -16.23 -0.15 5.70
CA GLU A 5 -15.66 0.57 6.83
C GLU A 5 -14.14 0.38 6.90
N PRO A 6 -13.37 1.43 7.20
CA PRO A 6 -11.95 1.31 7.46
C PRO A 6 -11.70 0.37 8.65
N PHE A 7 -10.57 -0.34 8.64
CA PHE A 7 -10.15 -1.10 9.81
C PHE A 7 -9.86 -0.16 10.99
N SER A 8 -10.28 -0.59 12.18
CA SER A 8 -9.73 -0.06 13.43
C SER A 8 -8.28 -0.53 13.60
N GLU A 9 -7.51 0.15 14.44
CA GLU A 9 -6.13 -0.26 14.76
C GLU A 9 -6.05 -1.71 15.25
N GLY A 10 -7.00 -2.13 16.09
CA GLY A 10 -7.05 -3.51 16.60
C GLY A 10 -7.30 -4.53 15.49
N GLN A 11 -8.18 -4.23 14.52
CA GLN A 11 -8.45 -5.11 13.39
C GLN A 11 -7.25 -5.17 12.43
N ALA A 12 -6.61 -4.03 12.15
CA ALA A 12 -5.43 -3.97 11.30
C ALA A 12 -4.27 -4.77 11.92
N LYS A 13 -4.00 -4.61 13.22
CA LYS A 13 -3.00 -5.40 13.94
C LYS A 13 -3.33 -6.89 13.93
N ALA A 14 -4.57 -7.26 14.28
CA ALA A 14 -4.97 -8.66 14.29
C ALA A 14 -4.85 -9.34 12.91
N GLN A 15 -5.11 -8.61 11.82
CA GLN A 15 -4.92 -9.13 10.47
C GLN A 15 -3.45 -9.16 10.05
N ALA A 16 -2.66 -8.14 10.41
CA ALA A 16 -1.24 -8.09 10.13
C ALA A 16 -0.46 -9.19 10.88
N ASP A 17 -0.87 -9.52 12.11
CA ASP A 17 -0.27 -10.57 12.94
C ASP A 17 -0.39 -11.98 12.34
N ARG A 18 -1.40 -12.20 11.48
CA ARG A 18 -1.55 -13.46 10.73
C ARG A 18 -0.44 -13.66 9.69
N CYS A 19 0.30 -12.61 9.31
CA CYS A 19 1.35 -12.71 8.32
C CYS A 19 2.52 -13.59 8.82
N LEU A 20 2.88 -14.62 8.05
CA LEU A 20 3.97 -15.54 8.40
C LEU A 20 5.38 -14.98 8.14
N SER A 21 5.49 -13.75 7.61
CA SER A 21 6.77 -13.17 7.14
C SER A 21 7.57 -14.16 6.27
N CYS A 22 6.92 -14.70 5.23
CA CYS A 22 7.50 -15.72 4.35
C CYS A 22 8.85 -15.29 3.78
N GLY A 23 9.86 -16.17 3.82
CA GLY A 23 11.18 -15.90 3.24
C GLY A 23 11.17 -15.70 1.71
N ASN A 24 10.21 -16.30 1.01
CA ASN A 24 9.91 -15.99 -0.39
C ASN A 24 8.45 -15.55 -0.52
N PRO A 25 8.15 -14.24 -0.47
CA PRO A 25 6.79 -13.75 -0.43
C PRO A 25 6.13 -13.74 -1.81
N TYR A 26 5.32 -14.76 -2.11
CA TYR A 26 4.55 -14.82 -3.36
C TYR A 26 3.58 -13.63 -3.54
N CYS A 27 3.09 -13.06 -2.44
CA CYS A 27 2.23 -11.87 -2.47
C CYS A 27 2.92 -10.65 -3.10
N GLU A 28 4.21 -10.45 -2.86
CA GLU A 28 5.03 -9.39 -3.45
C GLU A 28 5.28 -9.64 -4.94
N TRP A 29 5.58 -10.89 -5.31
CA TRP A 29 5.77 -11.27 -6.71
C TRP A 29 4.52 -11.14 -7.57
N LYS A 30 3.34 -11.41 -6.98
CA LYS A 30 2.07 -11.29 -7.70
C LYS A 30 1.55 -9.85 -7.75
N CYS A 31 2.04 -8.98 -6.88
CA CYS A 31 1.75 -7.56 -6.94
C CYS A 31 2.41 -6.95 -8.19
N PRO A 32 1.67 -6.29 -9.10
CA PRO A 32 2.25 -5.72 -10.32
C PRO A 32 3.32 -4.64 -10.10
N VAL A 33 3.36 -4.04 -8.90
CA VAL A 33 4.34 -3.02 -8.50
C VAL A 33 5.37 -3.56 -7.52
N HIS A 34 5.36 -4.86 -7.22
CA HIS A 34 6.30 -5.51 -6.30
C HIS A 34 6.41 -4.79 -4.94
N ASN A 35 5.25 -4.46 -4.36
CA ASN A 35 5.20 -3.80 -3.07
C ASN A 35 5.77 -4.71 -1.97
N TYR A 36 6.50 -4.14 -1.00
CA TYR A 36 7.17 -4.85 0.10
C TYR A 36 6.18 -5.31 1.19
N ILE A 37 5.19 -6.11 0.78
CA ILE A 37 4.02 -6.48 1.57
C ILE A 37 4.36 -7.01 2.96
N PRO A 38 5.24 -8.01 3.13
CA PRO A 38 5.57 -8.52 4.46
C PRO A 38 6.19 -7.47 5.39
N ASN A 39 6.94 -6.53 4.82
CA ASN A 39 7.69 -5.54 5.59
C ASN A 39 6.76 -4.46 6.15
N TRP A 40 5.89 -3.88 5.31
CA TRP A 40 4.94 -2.88 5.81
C TRP A 40 3.81 -3.52 6.63
N LEU A 41 3.45 -4.80 6.41
CA LEU A 41 2.55 -5.53 7.31
C LEU A 41 3.15 -5.66 8.71
N LYS A 42 4.44 -5.98 8.81
CA LYS A 42 5.15 -6.02 10.10
C LYS A 42 5.13 -4.66 10.79
N LEU A 43 5.42 -3.58 10.05
CA LEU A 43 5.37 -2.21 10.57
C LEU A 43 3.96 -1.82 11.03
N ALA A 44 2.92 -2.24 10.29
CA ALA A 44 1.53 -2.05 10.68
C ALA A 44 1.19 -2.79 11.99
N ASN A 45 1.69 -4.02 12.16
CA ASN A 45 1.54 -4.78 13.41
C ASN A 45 2.23 -4.08 14.59
N GLU A 46 3.42 -3.52 14.37
CA GLU A 46 4.18 -2.73 15.35
C GLU A 46 3.55 -1.36 15.63
N GLY A 47 2.54 -0.93 14.87
CA GLY A 47 1.92 0.40 14.99
C GLY A 47 2.75 1.54 14.39
N ARG A 48 3.78 1.22 13.60
CA ARG A 48 4.69 2.18 12.94
C ARG A 48 4.09 2.66 11.61
N ILE A 49 2.97 3.38 11.70
CA ILE A 49 2.13 3.75 10.55
C ILE A 49 2.88 4.61 9.51
N PHE A 50 3.65 5.61 9.95
CA PHE A 50 4.41 6.46 9.02
C PHE A 50 5.41 5.66 8.19
N GLU A 51 6.13 4.74 8.83
CA GLU A 51 7.14 3.92 8.15
C GLU A 51 6.49 2.90 7.21
N ALA A 52 5.33 2.34 7.61
CA ALA A 52 4.53 1.47 6.76
C ALA A 52 4.03 2.21 5.51
N ALA A 53 3.51 3.42 5.67
CA ALA A 53 3.05 4.26 4.57
C ALA A 53 4.20 4.68 3.65
N GLU A 54 5.33 5.10 4.21
CA GLU A 54 6.52 5.45 3.44
C GLU A 54 6.98 4.27 2.57
N LEU A 55 7.08 3.08 3.16
CA LEU A 55 7.49 1.88 2.45
C LEU A 55 6.47 1.47 1.36
N SER A 56 5.17 1.67 1.62
CA SER A 56 4.12 1.45 0.63
C SER A 56 4.24 2.44 -0.54
N HIS A 57 4.59 3.70 -0.25
CA HIS A 57 4.75 4.75 -1.26
C HIS A 57 6.06 4.66 -2.07
N GLN A 58 7.06 3.91 -1.61
CA GLN A 58 8.30 3.69 -2.36
C GLN A 58 8.10 2.92 -3.68
N THR A 59 7.12 2.01 -3.71
CA THR A 59 6.86 1.15 -4.88
C THR A 59 5.56 1.51 -5.60
N ASN A 60 4.63 2.17 -4.91
CA ASN A 60 3.33 2.55 -5.43
C ASN A 60 3.09 4.04 -5.22
N THR A 61 2.72 4.77 -6.28
CA THR A 61 2.41 6.21 -6.15
C THR A 61 1.04 6.49 -5.57
N LEU A 62 0.11 5.53 -5.57
CA LEU A 62 -1.28 5.69 -5.11
C LEU A 62 -1.79 4.46 -4.31
N PRO A 63 -1.10 4.07 -3.22
CA PRO A 63 -1.47 2.91 -2.41
C PRO A 63 -2.85 3.04 -1.75
N GLU A 64 -3.29 4.26 -1.45
CA GLU A 64 -4.64 4.55 -0.92
C GLU A 64 -5.75 4.17 -1.92
N VAL A 65 -5.48 4.28 -3.23
CA VAL A 65 -6.40 3.85 -4.27
C VAL A 65 -6.28 2.35 -4.48
N CYS A 66 -5.06 1.83 -4.57
CA CYS A 66 -4.79 0.41 -4.78
C CYS A 66 -5.43 -0.48 -3.70
N GLY A 67 -5.34 -0.11 -2.42
CA GLY A 67 -5.99 -0.84 -1.33
C GLY A 67 -7.51 -0.97 -1.48
N ARG A 68 -8.16 -0.07 -2.24
CA ARG A 68 -9.62 -0.06 -2.48
C ARG A 68 -10.06 -0.75 -3.76
N VAL A 69 -9.26 -0.66 -4.83
CA VAL A 69 -9.70 -1.04 -6.19
C VAL A 69 -8.93 -2.20 -6.81
N CYS A 70 -7.79 -2.59 -6.25
CA CYS A 70 -7.06 -3.74 -6.76
C CYS A 70 -7.92 -5.01 -6.62
N PRO A 71 -7.91 -5.93 -7.60
CA PRO A 71 -8.51 -7.24 -7.43
C PRO A 71 -7.55 -8.14 -6.64
N GLN A 72 -7.49 -7.95 -5.31
CA GLN A 72 -6.48 -8.61 -4.47
C GLN A 72 -6.61 -10.14 -4.48
N ASP A 73 -7.84 -10.64 -4.60
CA ASP A 73 -8.19 -12.06 -4.76
C ASP A 73 -7.48 -12.74 -5.93
N ARG A 74 -7.16 -11.99 -6.99
CA ARG A 74 -6.44 -12.48 -8.18
C ARG A 74 -4.96 -12.12 -8.18
N LEU A 75 -4.53 -11.33 -7.21
CA LEU A 75 -3.19 -10.77 -7.09
C LEU A 75 -2.53 -11.23 -5.78
N CYS A 76 -2.18 -10.29 -4.91
CA CYS A 76 -1.39 -10.52 -3.71
C CYS A 76 -2.07 -11.46 -2.71
N GLU A 77 -3.37 -11.29 -2.45
CA GLU A 77 -4.11 -12.13 -1.50
C GLU A 77 -4.37 -13.52 -2.07
N GLY A 78 -4.68 -13.62 -3.37
CA GLY A 78 -4.82 -14.91 -4.06
C GLY A 78 -3.55 -15.75 -4.08
N SER A 79 -2.38 -15.12 -3.92
CA SER A 79 -1.08 -15.80 -3.83
C SER A 79 -0.53 -15.88 -2.41
N CYS A 80 -1.33 -15.52 -1.40
CA CYS A 80 -0.92 -15.62 0.00
C CYS A 80 -0.83 -17.11 0.39
N THR A 81 0.26 -17.51 1.06
CA THR A 81 0.46 -18.90 1.52
C THR A 81 -0.66 -19.40 2.43
N LEU A 82 -1.35 -18.51 3.15
CA LEU A 82 -2.47 -18.86 4.02
C LEU A 82 -3.81 -19.01 3.29
N ASN A 83 -3.90 -18.63 2.01
CA ASN A 83 -5.16 -18.48 1.31
C ASN A 83 -5.97 -19.77 1.24
N ASP A 84 -5.31 -20.89 0.94
CA ASP A 84 -5.98 -22.16 0.67
C ASP A 84 -6.61 -22.82 1.92
N GLU A 85 -6.00 -22.64 3.09
CA GLU A 85 -6.42 -23.34 4.33
C GLU A 85 -7.05 -22.43 5.38
N PHE A 86 -6.54 -21.20 5.54
CA PHE A 86 -6.90 -20.30 6.64
C PHE A 86 -7.50 -18.97 6.16
N GLY A 87 -7.62 -18.80 4.83
CA GLY A 87 -7.95 -17.53 4.19
C GLY A 87 -6.76 -16.57 4.20
N ALA A 88 -6.60 -15.79 3.13
CA ALA A 88 -5.49 -14.88 2.99
C ALA A 88 -5.44 -13.82 4.11
N VAL A 89 -4.25 -13.25 4.31
CA VAL A 89 -4.11 -11.97 5.01
C VAL A 89 -4.83 -10.91 4.17
N THR A 90 -5.62 -10.04 4.80
CA THR A 90 -6.36 -8.97 4.12
C THR A 90 -5.46 -7.78 3.78
N ILE A 91 -4.48 -8.04 2.89
CA ILE A 91 -3.42 -7.11 2.46
C ILE A 91 -4.01 -5.79 1.99
N GLY A 92 -5.05 -5.79 1.14
CA GLY A 92 -5.64 -4.58 0.59
C GLY A 92 -6.27 -3.68 1.65
N ASN A 93 -6.95 -4.27 2.63
CA ASN A 93 -7.57 -3.50 3.73
C ASN A 93 -6.52 -2.90 4.66
N ILE A 94 -5.42 -3.61 4.91
CA ILE A 94 -4.31 -3.08 5.70
C ILE A 94 -3.59 -1.97 4.93
N GLU A 95 -3.36 -2.13 3.61
CA GLU A 95 -2.80 -1.09 2.73
C GLU A 95 -3.67 0.18 2.76
N ARG A 96 -5.00 0.03 2.69
CA ARG A 96 -5.92 1.17 2.87
C ARG A 96 -5.75 1.80 4.25
N TYR A 97 -5.77 0.99 5.31
CA TYR A 97 -5.68 1.48 6.68
C TYR A 97 -4.39 2.27 6.95
N ILE A 98 -3.22 1.75 6.57
CA ILE A 98 -1.94 2.41 6.85
C ILE A 98 -1.86 3.77 6.14
N ASN A 99 -2.32 3.85 4.89
CA ASN A 99 -2.21 5.07 4.09
C ASN A 99 -3.26 6.10 4.53
N ASP A 100 -4.52 5.68 4.72
CA ASP A 100 -5.57 6.57 5.25
C ASP A 100 -5.16 7.14 6.63
N LYS A 101 -4.65 6.28 7.53
CA LYS A 101 -4.20 6.70 8.86
C LYS A 101 -2.99 7.62 8.79
N ALA A 102 -2.04 7.34 7.91
CA ALA A 102 -0.88 8.23 7.70
C ALA A 102 -1.34 9.62 7.22
N PHE A 103 -2.28 9.69 6.26
CA PHE A 103 -2.85 10.96 5.81
C PHE A 103 -3.57 11.72 6.93
N GLU A 104 -4.37 11.04 7.75
CA GLU A 104 -5.00 11.65 8.94
C GLU A 104 -3.97 12.21 9.93
N MET A 105 -2.83 11.52 10.08
CA MET A 105 -1.72 11.94 10.94
C MET A 105 -0.84 13.04 10.31
N GLY A 106 -1.17 13.48 9.10
CA GLY A 106 -0.47 14.55 8.40
C GLY A 106 0.74 14.10 7.58
N TRP A 107 0.87 12.80 7.29
CA TRP A 107 1.89 12.28 6.39
C TRP A 107 1.74 12.91 5.01
N ARG A 108 2.87 13.26 4.40
CA ARG A 108 2.98 13.71 3.02
C ARG A 108 4.29 13.20 2.43
N PRO A 109 4.33 12.87 1.13
CA PRO A 109 5.58 12.50 0.48
C PRO A 109 6.59 13.65 0.55
N ASP A 110 7.84 13.32 0.89
CA ASP A 110 8.94 14.29 0.91
C ASP A 110 9.41 14.59 -0.53
N LEU A 111 9.40 15.87 -0.88
CA LEU A 111 9.82 16.38 -2.19
C LEU A 111 11.05 17.29 -2.09
N SER A 112 11.70 17.34 -0.93
CA SER A 112 12.82 18.25 -0.64
C SER A 112 14.03 18.04 -1.56
N ASP A 113 14.26 16.81 -2.03
CA ASP A 113 15.36 16.45 -2.92
C ASP A 113 15.07 16.66 -4.42
N VAL A 114 13.86 17.11 -4.79
CA VAL A 114 13.48 17.32 -6.19
C VAL A 114 14.19 18.56 -6.76
N LYS A 115 15.15 18.34 -7.66
CA LYS A 115 15.89 19.42 -8.35
C LYS A 115 15.11 19.93 -9.56
N PRO A 116 14.82 21.24 -9.66
CA PRO A 116 14.22 21.82 -10.87
C PRO A 116 15.13 21.59 -12.08
N THR A 117 14.58 21.04 -13.16
CA THR A 117 15.35 20.71 -14.37
C THR A 117 15.28 21.78 -15.46
N GLY A 118 14.46 22.82 -15.27
CA GLY A 118 14.24 23.90 -16.25
C GLY A 118 13.53 23.45 -17.54
N LYS A 119 13.03 22.21 -17.58
CA LYS A 119 12.31 21.63 -18.72
C LYS A 119 10.80 21.74 -18.49
N THR A 120 10.05 22.02 -19.55
CA THR A 120 8.59 22.06 -19.51
C THR A 120 8.02 20.77 -20.09
N VAL A 121 7.12 20.12 -19.34
CA VAL A 121 6.42 18.89 -19.73
C VAL A 121 4.92 19.12 -19.62
N ALA A 122 4.16 18.72 -20.63
CA ALA A 122 2.71 18.76 -20.62
C ALA A 122 2.15 17.34 -20.45
N ILE A 123 1.22 17.16 -19.50
CA ILE A 123 0.51 15.89 -19.27
C ILE A 123 -0.93 16.04 -19.80
N ILE A 124 -1.33 15.18 -20.74
CA ILE A 124 -2.70 15.16 -21.28
C ILE A 124 -3.42 13.93 -20.72
N GLY A 125 -4.36 14.17 -19.80
CA GLY A 125 -5.17 13.16 -19.12
C GLY A 125 -4.68 12.86 -17.70
N ALA A 126 -5.61 12.89 -16.72
CA ALA A 126 -5.34 12.69 -15.29
C ALA A 126 -5.71 11.27 -14.80
N GLY A 127 -5.58 10.26 -15.67
CA GLY A 127 -5.77 8.87 -15.26
C GLY A 127 -4.57 8.34 -14.47
N ARG A 128 -4.77 7.30 -13.64
CA ARG A 128 -3.72 6.67 -12.80
C ARG A 128 -2.40 6.33 -13.50
N ARG A 129 -2.39 6.22 -14.83
CA ARG A 129 -1.19 5.95 -15.65
C ARG A 129 -0.28 7.18 -15.82
N ALA A 130 -0.80 8.39 -15.60
CA ALA A 130 -0.13 9.65 -15.90
C ALA A 130 0.44 10.37 -14.66
N SER A 131 0.20 9.87 -13.45
CA SER A 131 0.74 10.46 -12.22
C SER A 131 2.06 9.80 -11.80
N PRO A 132 3.18 10.17 -12.41
CA PRO A 132 4.42 10.25 -11.66
C PRO A 132 5.08 11.60 -11.93
N ALA A 133 4.69 12.63 -11.17
CA ALA A 133 5.57 13.72 -10.75
C ALA A 133 4.76 14.82 -10.05
N PRO A 134 5.27 15.39 -8.94
CA PRO A 134 4.90 16.74 -8.57
C PRO A 134 5.33 17.69 -9.70
N THR A 135 4.38 18.50 -10.15
CA THR A 135 4.65 19.59 -11.08
C THR A 135 5.48 20.64 -10.33
N CYS A 136 6.77 20.76 -10.69
CA CYS A 136 7.62 21.93 -10.42
C CYS A 136 7.86 22.67 -11.74
#